data_AF-A0A9W8QCV5-F1
#
_entry.id   AF-A0A9W8QCV5-F1
#
_cell.length_a   1.000
_cell.length_b   1.000
_cell.length_c   1.000
_cell.angle_alpha   90.00
_cell.angle_beta   90.00
_cell.angle_gamma   90.00
#
_symmetry.space_group_name_H-M   'P 1'
#
loop_
_entity.id
_entity.type
_entity.pdbx_description
1 polymer ?
#
loop_
_entity_poly.entity_id
_entity_poly.type
_entity_poly.pdbx_seq_one_letter_code
_entity_poly.pdbx_strand_id
1 'polypeptide(L)'
;MSVVFTVSHSLGFASNSYTIWEDSILLFFITSFGVAALVSSFRIESSRVDRYMGIYHSVAFVVLGRLASYSKLCREEQMPYCQSTYYSSSASSTSAPWQVILPFLAFAGLPVLVKSFLAPTKSYEGLAPTWIGYVFRLSLFLSALYWLVDAANNGKWLAAYLPEMVLKTAGVYVAQLTLAITVVAGTTAFVWAPPSVAIVPSQGRITILGYANALGARYLLLPVSVLGTCLLLTKPMGAGALSLMMWQLLALFEVLDLNGLKTETIGPVMLAVLGNFYFFKTGHQAILSSIQWDAVFIPLFAVRYPWAPLVVAANTFAAQILAIASLPLVALWKVGPKQRGVLETVSRALAVYLAYYAVEALATMACAGWLRRHLMLYRVFSPRFMTAGLLLLLLDVLGILITLTGVRSNSLAISEVFGWAE
;
A
#
# COMPACT_ATOMS: atom_id res chain seq x y z
N MET A 1 6.91 -20.95 7.00
CA MET A 1 7.55 -19.72 6.48
C MET A 1 7.18 -18.47 7.25
N SER A 2 5.92 -18.28 7.66
CA SER A 2 5.48 -17.09 8.43
C SER A 2 6.31 -16.86 9.69
N VAL A 3 6.43 -17.87 10.57
CA VAL A 3 7.25 -17.80 11.79
C VAL A 3 8.72 -17.48 11.46
N VAL A 4 9.26 -18.10 10.41
CA VAL A 4 10.66 -17.86 10.00
C VAL A 4 10.86 -16.39 9.64
N PHE A 5 10.00 -15.80 8.81
CA PHE A 5 10.11 -14.38 8.45
C PHE A 5 9.94 -13.44 9.65
N THR A 6 8.96 -13.71 10.53
CA THR A 6 8.74 -12.87 11.71
C THR A 6 9.93 -12.92 12.67
N VAL A 7 10.40 -14.13 12.99
CA VAL A 7 11.51 -14.33 13.94
C VAL A 7 12.83 -13.88 13.34
N SER A 8 13.12 -14.18 12.07
CA SER A 8 14.37 -13.77 11.43
C SER A 8 14.46 -12.24 11.30
N HIS A 9 13.36 -11.58 10.95
CA HIS A 9 13.33 -10.11 10.93
C HIS A 9 13.62 -9.54 12.32
N SER A 10 12.95 -10.09 13.34
CA SER A 10 13.04 -9.61 14.71
C SER A 10 14.41 -9.85 15.36
N LEU A 11 15.03 -11.00 15.11
CA LEU A 11 16.41 -11.29 15.57
C LEU A 11 17.43 -10.36 14.91
N GLY A 12 17.16 -9.88 13.69
CA GLY A 12 18.00 -8.92 13.00
C GLY A 12 18.24 -7.64 13.79
N PHE A 13 17.28 -7.19 14.61
CA PHE A 13 17.40 -5.97 15.40
C PHE A 13 18.45 -6.03 16.52
N ALA A 14 19.01 -7.19 16.83
CA ALA A 14 20.16 -7.29 17.73
C ALA A 14 21.47 -6.79 17.08
N SER A 15 21.51 -6.65 15.75
CA SER A 15 22.70 -6.25 14.99
C SER A 15 22.55 -4.86 14.39
N ASN A 16 23.60 -4.04 14.54
CA ASN A 16 23.68 -2.71 13.91
C ASN A 16 23.51 -2.83 12.40
N SER A 17 24.26 -3.73 11.76
CA SER A 17 24.27 -3.88 10.31
C SER A 17 22.90 -4.31 9.77
N TYR A 18 22.20 -5.21 10.46
CA TYR A 18 20.86 -5.64 10.06
C TYR A 18 19.86 -4.50 10.20
N THR A 19 19.90 -3.74 11.29
CA THR A 19 18.99 -2.61 11.50
C THR A 19 19.26 -1.48 10.49
N ILE A 20 20.53 -1.26 10.12
CA ILE A 20 20.91 -0.25 9.13
C ILE A 20 20.50 -0.67 7.71
N TRP A 21 20.58 -1.96 7.36
CA TRP A 21 20.25 -2.49 6.03
C TRP A 21 18.90 -3.22 5.98
N GLU A 22 17.97 -2.82 6.83
CA GLU A 22 16.65 -3.45 6.96
C GLU A 22 15.91 -3.51 5.61
N ASP A 23 16.02 -2.46 4.79
CA ASP A 23 15.39 -2.40 3.47
C ASP A 23 15.89 -3.50 2.51
N SER A 24 17.17 -3.86 2.58
CA SER A 24 17.76 -4.95 1.78
C SER A 24 17.35 -6.33 2.31
N ILE A 25 17.20 -6.47 3.64
CA ILE A 25 16.76 -7.72 4.27
C ILE A 25 15.29 -8.00 3.94
N LEU A 26 14.45 -6.97 4.00
CA LEU A 26 13.05 -7.07 3.60
C LEU A 26 12.92 -7.42 2.12
N LEU A 27 13.74 -6.83 1.25
CA LEU A 27 13.81 -7.25 -0.16
C LEU A 27 14.16 -8.73 -0.28
N PHE A 28 15.16 -9.21 0.47
CA PHE A 28 15.54 -10.62 0.47
C PHE A 28 14.39 -11.54 0.91
N PHE A 29 13.60 -11.15 1.91
CA PHE A 29 12.41 -11.91 2.32
C PHE A 29 11.32 -11.93 1.24
N ILE A 30 11.05 -10.79 0.62
CA ILE A 30 10.10 -10.66 -0.50
C ILE A 30 10.54 -11.55 -1.66
N THR A 31 11.81 -11.51 -2.06
CA THR A 31 12.33 -12.34 -3.14
C THR A 31 12.31 -13.82 -2.79
N SER A 32 12.66 -14.18 -1.54
CA SER A 32 12.65 -15.58 -1.08
C SER A 32 11.24 -16.16 -1.09
N PHE A 33 10.25 -15.40 -0.65
CA PHE A 33 8.84 -15.79 -0.75
C PHE A 33 8.40 -15.91 -2.21
N GLY A 34 8.72 -14.92 -3.05
CA GLY A 34 8.36 -14.94 -4.47
C GLY A 34 8.94 -16.15 -5.22
N VAL A 35 10.19 -16.53 -4.92
CA VAL A 35 10.83 -17.74 -5.47
C VAL A 35 10.18 -19.01 -4.93
N ALA A 36 9.88 -19.09 -3.63
CA ALA A 36 9.17 -20.24 -3.06
C ALA A 36 7.76 -20.40 -3.66
N ALA A 37 7.03 -19.29 -3.82
CA ALA A 37 5.73 -19.25 -4.46
C ALA A 37 5.79 -19.64 -5.94
N LEU A 38 6.85 -19.23 -6.64
CA LEU A 38 7.11 -19.66 -8.02
C LEU A 38 7.29 -21.17 -8.11
N VAL A 39 8.12 -21.76 -7.24
CA VAL A 39 8.32 -23.22 -7.18
C VAL A 39 7.02 -23.94 -6.84
N SER A 40 6.23 -23.40 -5.91
CA SER A 40 4.90 -23.94 -5.59
C SER A 40 3.95 -23.87 -6.80
N SER A 41 3.95 -22.75 -7.53
CA SER A 41 3.08 -22.53 -8.69
C SER A 41 3.40 -23.51 -9.83
N PHE A 42 4.65 -23.93 -10.00
CA PHE A 42 5.02 -24.97 -10.98
C PHE A 42 4.37 -26.34 -10.69
N ARG A 43 4.01 -26.62 -9.43
CA ARG A 43 3.39 -27.88 -9.00
C ARG A 43 1.88 -27.91 -9.19
N ILE A 44 1.26 -26.85 -9.71
CA ILE A 44 -0.18 -26.80 -10.00
C ILE A 44 -0.46 -27.69 -11.22
N GLU A 45 -1.12 -28.83 -10.99
CA GLU A 45 -1.48 -29.80 -12.04
C GLU A 45 -2.92 -29.66 -12.54
N SER A 46 -3.80 -29.01 -11.77
CA SER A 46 -5.23 -28.91 -12.04
C SER A 46 -5.57 -28.19 -13.35
N SER A 47 -4.85 -27.10 -13.65
CA SER A 47 -5.11 -26.26 -14.82
C SER A 47 -3.82 -25.64 -15.35
N ARG A 48 -3.61 -25.73 -16.67
CA ARG A 48 -2.46 -25.10 -17.35
C ARG A 48 -2.50 -23.57 -17.23
N VAL A 49 -3.71 -22.99 -17.22
CA VAL A 49 -3.90 -21.54 -17.13
C VAL A 49 -3.52 -21.06 -15.73
N ASP A 50 -4.00 -21.75 -14.69
CA ASP A 50 -3.73 -21.38 -13.29
C ASP A 50 -2.24 -21.50 -12.96
N ARG A 51 -1.58 -22.55 -13.50
CA ARG A 51 -0.13 -22.69 -13.42
C ARG A 51 0.61 -21.53 -14.06
N TYR A 52 0.23 -21.14 -15.28
CA TYR A 52 0.87 -20.01 -15.97
C TYR A 52 0.66 -18.69 -15.22
N MET A 53 -0.56 -18.43 -14.75
CA MET A 53 -0.87 -17.22 -13.97
C MET A 53 -0.11 -17.19 -12.64
N GLY A 54 0.02 -18.34 -11.95
CA GLY A 54 0.79 -18.44 -10.72
C GLY A 54 2.27 -18.14 -10.92
N ILE A 55 2.86 -18.66 -12.01
CA ILE A 55 4.23 -18.35 -12.44
C ILE A 55 4.36 -16.87 -12.76
N TYR A 56 3.47 -16.32 -13.59
CA TYR A 56 3.49 -14.92 -13.99
C TYR A 56 3.43 -13.98 -12.79
N HIS A 57 2.48 -14.17 -11.87
CA HIS A 57 2.33 -13.31 -10.70
C HIS A 57 3.49 -13.49 -9.70
N SER A 58 4.05 -14.69 -9.56
CA SER A 58 5.23 -14.91 -8.71
C SER A 58 6.48 -14.21 -9.28
N VAL A 59 6.70 -14.28 -10.59
CA VAL A 59 7.81 -13.56 -11.26
C VAL A 59 7.59 -12.05 -11.17
N ALA A 60 6.38 -11.58 -11.47
CA ALA A 60 6.03 -10.17 -11.34
C ALA A 60 6.26 -9.67 -9.92
N PHE A 61 5.87 -10.43 -8.90
CA PHE A 61 6.09 -10.09 -7.49
C PHE A 61 7.57 -9.86 -7.15
N VAL A 62 8.47 -10.72 -7.64
CA VAL A 62 9.92 -10.57 -7.44
C VAL A 62 10.48 -9.36 -8.20
N VAL A 63 10.11 -9.21 -9.48
CA VAL A 63 10.58 -8.11 -10.33
C VAL A 63 10.12 -6.76 -9.79
N LEU A 64 8.87 -6.64 -9.37
CA LEU A 64 8.32 -5.42 -8.79
C LEU A 64 9.05 -5.02 -7.50
N GLY A 65 9.34 -5.98 -6.62
CA GLY A 65 10.15 -5.72 -5.43
C GLY A 65 11.55 -5.20 -5.79
N ARG A 66 12.18 -5.76 -6.83
CA ARG A 66 13.48 -5.28 -7.31
C ARG A 66 13.40 -3.89 -7.93
N LEU A 67 12.37 -3.61 -8.73
CA LEU A 67 12.15 -2.28 -9.31
C LEU A 67 11.91 -1.23 -8.22
N ALA A 68 11.08 -1.54 -7.22
CA ALA A 68 10.84 -0.67 -6.09
C ALA A 68 12.12 -0.41 -5.27
N SER A 69 13.05 -1.37 -5.22
CA SER A 69 14.32 -1.21 -4.50
C SER A 69 15.21 -0.07 -5.00
N TYR A 70 15.02 0.37 -6.26
CA TYR A 70 15.72 1.54 -6.82
C TYR A 70 15.30 2.85 -6.19
N SER A 71 14.10 2.97 -5.62
CA SER A 71 13.70 4.15 -4.85
C SER A 71 14.29 4.05 -3.44
N LYS A 72 15.39 4.75 -3.16
CA LYS A 72 16.06 4.66 -1.86
C LYS A 72 16.56 6.01 -1.37
N LEU A 73 16.31 6.27 -0.09
CA LEU A 73 16.99 7.31 0.67
C LEU A 73 18.02 6.64 1.58
N CYS A 74 19.30 7.00 1.43
CA CYS A 74 20.39 6.39 2.19
C CYS A 74 20.60 7.10 3.52
N ARG A 75 21.02 6.34 4.54
CA ARG A 75 21.52 6.90 5.78
C ARG A 75 23.03 7.12 5.72
N GLU A 76 23.55 7.99 6.59
CA GLU A 76 24.99 8.23 6.71
C GLU A 76 25.79 6.95 7.00
N GLU A 77 25.23 6.04 7.81
CA GLU A 77 25.90 4.78 8.16
C GLU A 77 25.95 3.77 7.01
N GLN A 78 25.25 4.04 5.90
CA GLN A 78 25.27 3.21 4.69
C GLN A 78 26.28 3.71 3.65
N MET A 79 26.90 4.88 3.85
CA MET A 79 27.91 5.41 2.93
C MET A 79 29.25 4.68 3.12
N PRO A 80 30.03 4.42 2.04
CA PRO A 80 29.83 4.81 0.64
C PRO A 80 29.00 3.80 -0.19
N TYR A 81 28.48 2.74 0.41
CA TYR A 81 27.85 1.61 -0.29
C TYR A 81 26.40 1.87 -0.75
N CYS A 82 25.83 3.02 -0.40
CA CYS A 82 24.47 3.40 -0.75
C CYS A 82 24.44 4.77 -1.43
N GLN A 83 23.76 4.85 -2.57
CA GLN A 83 23.48 6.09 -3.28
C GLN A 83 21.99 6.43 -3.24
N SER A 84 21.67 7.65 -2.81
CA SER A 84 20.29 8.12 -2.70
C SER A 84 19.73 8.51 -4.07
N THR A 85 18.57 7.96 -4.42
CA THR A 85 17.87 8.19 -5.70
C THR A 85 16.52 8.89 -5.53
N TYR A 86 16.08 9.08 -4.27
CA TYR A 86 14.77 9.60 -3.95
C TYR A 86 14.63 11.11 -4.24
N TYR A 87 15.65 11.89 -3.95
CA TYR A 87 15.70 13.35 -4.19
C TYR A 87 16.55 13.71 -5.41
N SER A 88 16.57 14.99 -5.79
CA SER A 88 17.40 15.49 -6.90
C SER A 88 18.91 15.34 -6.64
N SER A 89 19.33 15.45 -5.38
CA SER A 89 20.69 15.21 -4.93
C SER A 89 20.70 14.74 -3.47
N SER A 90 21.83 14.22 -2.99
CA SER A 90 21.98 13.77 -1.59
C SER A 90 21.85 14.90 -0.56
N ALA A 91 21.95 16.16 -0.98
CA ALA A 91 21.83 17.34 -0.12
C ALA A 91 20.51 18.10 -0.31
N SER A 92 19.64 17.65 -1.21
CA SER A 92 18.36 18.30 -1.49
C SER A 92 17.18 17.52 -0.91
N SER A 93 16.13 18.25 -0.53
CA SER A 93 14.82 17.71 -0.17
C SER A 93 13.79 17.83 -1.30
N THR A 94 14.17 18.38 -2.45
CA THR A 94 13.28 18.56 -3.61
C THR A 94 13.33 17.36 -4.55
N SER A 95 12.19 16.99 -5.13
CA SER A 95 12.14 15.98 -6.20
C SER A 95 12.90 16.46 -7.44
N ALA A 96 13.51 15.52 -8.16
CA ALA A 96 14.12 15.83 -9.46
C ALA A 96 13.01 16.10 -10.51
N PRO A 97 13.22 17.03 -11.46
CA PRO A 97 12.21 17.37 -12.48
C PRO A 97 11.67 16.17 -13.27
N TRP A 98 12.52 15.20 -13.59
CA TRP A 98 12.12 14.00 -14.34
C TRP A 98 11.14 13.11 -13.55
N GLN A 99 11.15 13.18 -12.21
CA GLN A 99 10.32 12.32 -11.36
C GLN A 99 8.83 12.66 -11.48
N VAL A 100 8.48 13.85 -11.96
CA VAL A 100 7.10 14.27 -12.25
C VAL A 100 6.41 13.33 -13.26
N ILE A 101 7.19 12.65 -14.11
CA ILE A 101 6.67 11.64 -15.04
C ILE A 101 5.99 10.48 -14.29
N LEU A 102 6.43 10.13 -13.08
CA LEU A 102 5.92 8.97 -12.33
C LEU A 102 4.44 9.10 -11.94
N PRO A 103 3.95 10.23 -11.36
CA PRO A 103 2.51 10.46 -11.20
C PRO A 103 1.69 10.36 -12.48
N PHE A 104 2.22 10.81 -13.63
CA PHE A 104 1.52 10.67 -14.92
C PHE A 104 1.47 9.22 -15.41
N LEU A 105 2.53 8.44 -15.19
CA LEU A 105 2.53 7.00 -15.43
C LEU A 105 1.53 6.29 -14.52
N ALA A 106 1.42 6.69 -13.25
CA ALA A 106 0.43 6.16 -12.33
C ALA A 106 -1.00 6.48 -12.82
N PHE A 107 -1.27 7.71 -13.24
CA PHE A 107 -2.53 8.14 -13.85
C PHE A 107 -2.95 7.28 -15.05
N ALA A 108 -2.03 7.00 -15.97
CA ALA A 108 -2.31 6.18 -17.15
C ALA A 108 -2.44 4.69 -16.82
N GLY A 109 -1.52 4.16 -16.00
CA GLY A 109 -1.33 2.74 -15.77
C GLY A 109 -2.20 2.13 -14.67
N LEU A 110 -2.36 2.78 -13.52
CA LEU A 110 -3.02 2.16 -12.36
C LEU A 110 -4.49 1.77 -12.61
N PRO A 111 -5.34 2.62 -13.24
CA PRO A 111 -6.71 2.21 -13.53
C PRO A 111 -6.80 0.98 -14.45
N VAL A 112 -5.89 0.90 -15.44
CA VAL A 112 -5.81 -0.22 -16.38
C VAL A 112 -5.33 -1.47 -15.68
N LEU A 113 -4.34 -1.33 -14.79
CA LEU A 113 -3.83 -2.41 -13.96
C LEU A 113 -4.93 -2.97 -13.04
N VAL A 114 -5.61 -2.13 -12.26
CA VAL A 114 -6.68 -2.60 -11.35
C VAL A 114 -7.80 -3.29 -12.15
N LYS A 115 -8.17 -2.74 -13.31
CA LYS A 115 -9.15 -3.35 -14.22
C LYS A 115 -8.69 -4.73 -14.71
N SER A 116 -7.41 -4.94 -15.01
CA SER A 116 -6.91 -6.22 -15.54
C SER A 116 -7.03 -7.37 -14.54
N PHE A 117 -6.99 -7.10 -13.23
CA PHE A 117 -7.22 -8.11 -12.19
C PHE A 117 -8.71 -8.43 -11.96
N LEU A 118 -9.61 -7.50 -12.28
CA LEU A 118 -11.06 -7.70 -12.16
C LEU A 118 -11.70 -8.35 -13.40
N ALA A 119 -11.07 -8.19 -14.57
CA ALA A 119 -11.59 -8.73 -15.83
C ALA A 119 -11.70 -10.27 -15.87
N PRO A 120 -10.71 -11.06 -15.39
CA PRO A 120 -10.80 -12.53 -15.42
C PRO A 120 -11.99 -13.09 -14.64
N THR A 121 -12.38 -12.45 -13.54
CA THR A 121 -13.53 -12.85 -12.72
C THR A 121 -14.85 -12.21 -13.17
N LYS A 122 -14.84 -11.43 -14.26
CA LYS A 122 -15.97 -10.64 -14.76
C LYS A 122 -16.59 -9.73 -13.69
N SER A 123 -15.77 -9.25 -12.76
CA SER A 123 -16.18 -8.42 -11.61
C SER A 123 -15.99 -6.92 -11.86
N TYR A 124 -15.67 -6.53 -13.10
CA TYR A 124 -15.59 -5.13 -13.51
C TYR A 124 -16.95 -4.61 -13.97
N GLU A 125 -17.95 -4.73 -13.11
CA GLU A 125 -19.34 -4.36 -13.37
C GLU A 125 -19.90 -3.50 -12.23
N GLY A 126 -21.07 -2.90 -12.44
CA GLY A 126 -21.72 -2.04 -11.45
C GLY A 126 -20.97 -0.72 -11.25
N LEU A 127 -20.56 -0.40 -10.03
CA LEU A 127 -19.82 0.83 -9.70
C LEU A 127 -18.33 0.75 -10.07
N ALA A 128 -17.77 -0.46 -10.30
CA ALA A 128 -16.34 -0.61 -10.55
C ALA A 128 -15.84 0.16 -11.79
N PRO A 129 -16.53 0.18 -12.95
CA PRO A 129 -16.13 0.97 -14.10
C PRO A 129 -16.13 2.48 -13.86
N THR A 130 -17.16 3.00 -13.19
CA THR A 130 -17.27 4.44 -12.91
C THR A 130 -16.21 4.88 -11.90
N TRP A 131 -16.03 4.11 -10.82
CA TRP A 131 -15.06 4.41 -9.77
C TRP A 131 -13.62 4.30 -10.28
N ILE A 132 -13.22 3.15 -10.82
CA ILE A 132 -11.83 2.90 -11.23
C ILE A 132 -11.51 3.66 -12.52
N GLY A 133 -12.41 3.66 -13.49
CA GLY A 133 -12.18 4.21 -14.82
C GLY A 133 -12.21 5.73 -14.89
N TYR A 134 -13.04 6.38 -14.07
CA TYR A 134 -13.23 7.83 -14.11
C TYR A 134 -12.81 8.52 -12.81
N VAL A 135 -13.40 8.17 -11.66
CA VAL A 135 -13.17 8.92 -10.41
C VAL A 135 -11.73 8.75 -9.92
N PHE A 136 -11.26 7.52 -9.81
CA PHE A 136 -9.89 7.22 -9.41
C PHE A 136 -8.89 7.79 -10.43
N ARG A 137 -9.15 7.62 -11.72
CA ARG A 137 -8.33 8.22 -12.78
C ARG A 137 -8.25 9.74 -12.69
N LEU A 138 -9.36 10.43 -12.42
CA LEU A 138 -9.39 11.87 -12.19
C LEU A 138 -8.56 12.26 -10.97
N SER A 139 -8.67 11.52 -9.85
CA SER A 139 -7.87 11.80 -8.65
C SER A 139 -6.37 11.65 -8.90
N LEU A 140 -5.96 10.67 -9.71
CA LEU A 140 -4.57 10.49 -10.10
C LEU A 140 -4.09 11.61 -11.01
N PHE A 141 -4.95 12.08 -11.92
CA PHE A 141 -4.65 13.23 -12.78
C PHE A 141 -4.43 14.50 -11.95
N LEU A 142 -5.31 14.77 -10.99
CA LEU A 142 -5.18 15.92 -10.10
C LEU A 142 -3.92 15.83 -9.23
N SER A 143 -3.58 14.62 -8.74
CA SER A 143 -2.31 14.38 -8.03
C SER A 143 -1.09 14.65 -8.92
N ALA A 144 -1.10 14.18 -10.17
CA ALA A 144 -0.04 14.47 -11.13
C ALA A 144 0.06 15.97 -11.45
N LEU A 145 -1.07 16.66 -11.57
CA LEU A 145 -1.12 18.10 -11.77
C LEU A 145 -0.56 18.87 -10.56
N TYR A 146 -0.88 18.44 -9.34
CA TYR A 146 -0.31 19.01 -8.12
C TYR A 146 1.23 18.92 -8.14
N TRP A 147 1.78 17.73 -8.40
CA TRP A 147 3.23 17.53 -8.42
C TRP A 147 3.92 18.25 -9.59
N LEU A 148 3.22 18.45 -10.71
CA LEU A 148 3.71 19.29 -11.80
C LEU A 148 3.79 20.77 -11.38
N VAL A 149 2.76 21.29 -10.71
CA VAL A 149 2.73 22.67 -10.20
C VAL A 149 3.81 22.88 -9.13
N ASP A 150 3.97 21.92 -8.21
CA ASP A 150 5.02 21.97 -7.19
C ASP A 150 6.42 21.97 -7.81
N ALA A 151 6.68 21.08 -8.77
CA ALA A 151 7.95 21.05 -9.49
C ALA A 151 8.23 22.34 -10.28
N ALA A 152 7.20 22.92 -10.91
CA ALA A 152 7.32 24.19 -11.62
C ALA A 152 7.63 25.36 -10.69
N ASN A 153 7.02 25.38 -9.50
CA ASN A 153 7.28 26.39 -8.47
C ASN A 153 8.71 26.26 -7.91
N ASN A 154 9.11 25.05 -7.50
CA ASN A 154 10.44 24.78 -6.97
C ASN A 154 11.56 24.99 -8.01
N GLY A 155 11.28 24.66 -9.28
CA GLY A 155 12.18 24.87 -10.40
C GLY A 155 12.16 26.28 -11.01
N LYS A 156 11.28 27.17 -10.52
CA LYS A 156 11.08 28.54 -11.03
C LYS A 156 10.79 28.64 -12.53
N TRP A 157 10.11 27.64 -13.11
CA TRP A 157 9.88 27.56 -14.56
C TRP A 157 9.02 28.71 -15.11
N LEU A 158 8.09 29.21 -14.29
CA LEU A 158 7.13 30.25 -14.66
C LEU A 158 7.35 31.57 -13.92
N ALA A 159 8.51 31.76 -13.29
CA ALA A 159 8.79 32.94 -12.47
C ALA A 159 8.69 34.28 -13.23
N ALA A 160 8.84 34.25 -14.56
CA ALA A 160 8.68 35.43 -15.42
C ALA A 160 7.21 35.83 -15.68
N TYR A 161 6.26 34.90 -15.53
CA TYR A 161 4.86 35.10 -15.92
C TYR A 161 3.90 35.11 -14.72
N LEU A 162 4.21 34.38 -13.66
CA LEU A 162 3.31 34.18 -12.52
C LEU A 162 4.05 34.37 -11.19
N PRO A 163 3.42 35.01 -10.19
CA PRO A 163 3.96 35.07 -8.84
C PRO A 163 3.87 33.71 -8.15
N GLU A 164 4.88 33.38 -7.33
CA GLU A 164 4.98 32.10 -6.60
C GLU A 164 3.73 31.78 -5.75
N MET A 165 3.10 32.82 -5.19
CA MET A 165 1.90 32.67 -4.37
C MET A 165 0.70 32.11 -5.14
N VAL A 166 0.56 32.44 -6.43
CA VAL A 166 -0.55 31.94 -7.26
C VAL A 166 -0.38 30.45 -7.53
N LEU A 167 0.83 30.01 -7.88
CA LEU A 167 1.14 28.58 -8.08
C LEU A 167 0.94 27.79 -6.80
N LYS A 168 1.42 28.30 -5.66
CA LYS A 168 1.20 27.68 -4.34
C LYS A 168 -0.29 27.56 -4.01
N THR A 169 -1.06 28.61 -4.24
CA THR A 169 -2.51 28.61 -3.98
C THR A 169 -3.25 27.60 -4.85
N ALA A 170 -2.94 27.57 -6.15
CA ALA A 170 -3.51 26.59 -7.08
C ALA A 170 -3.16 25.16 -6.65
N GLY A 171 -1.90 24.88 -6.31
CA GLY A 171 -1.46 23.57 -5.83
C GLY A 171 -2.25 23.11 -4.60
N VAL A 172 -2.37 23.96 -3.58
CA VAL A 172 -3.11 23.61 -2.35
C VAL A 172 -4.57 23.29 -2.64
N TYR A 173 -5.27 24.06 -3.49
CA TYR A 173 -6.65 23.76 -3.84
C TYR A 173 -6.81 22.47 -4.66
N VAL A 174 -5.87 22.19 -5.58
CA VAL A 174 -5.84 20.91 -6.31
C VAL A 174 -5.65 19.75 -5.35
N ALA A 175 -4.75 19.88 -4.36
CA ALA A 175 -4.54 18.87 -3.33
C ALA A 175 -5.78 18.67 -2.45
N GLN A 176 -6.43 19.75 -2.00
CA GLN A 176 -7.66 19.69 -1.20
C GLN A 176 -8.81 19.02 -1.97
N LEU A 177 -8.98 19.35 -3.25
CA LEU A 177 -9.98 18.71 -4.11
C LEU A 177 -9.68 17.21 -4.26
N THR A 178 -8.42 16.86 -4.48
CA THR A 178 -7.98 15.46 -4.59
C THR A 178 -8.30 14.68 -3.30
N LEU A 179 -7.97 15.24 -2.12
CA LEU A 179 -8.30 14.63 -0.82
C LEU A 179 -9.81 14.52 -0.59
N ALA A 180 -10.59 15.52 -1.00
CA ALA A 180 -12.05 15.47 -0.92
C ALA A 180 -12.60 14.30 -1.76
N ILE A 181 -12.05 14.06 -2.95
CA ILE A 181 -12.43 12.94 -3.80
C ILE A 181 -12.00 11.60 -3.17
N THR A 182 -10.73 11.46 -2.78
CA THR A 182 -10.20 10.15 -2.36
C THR A 182 -10.64 9.74 -0.96
N VAL A 183 -10.75 10.70 -0.03
CA VAL A 183 -11.16 10.43 1.36
C VAL A 183 -12.67 10.52 1.51
N VAL A 184 -13.28 11.67 1.21
CA VAL A 184 -14.72 11.87 1.47
C VAL A 184 -15.55 11.11 0.45
N ALA A 185 -15.41 11.42 -0.85
CA ALA A 185 -16.19 10.72 -1.86
C ALA A 185 -15.84 9.22 -1.89
N GLY A 186 -14.58 8.84 -1.69
CA GLY A 186 -14.14 7.44 -1.62
C GLY A 186 -14.74 6.62 -0.49
N THR A 187 -14.74 7.14 0.73
CA THR A 187 -15.39 6.46 1.86
C THR A 187 -16.90 6.39 1.67
N THR A 188 -17.54 7.47 1.22
CA THR A 188 -18.98 7.46 0.95
C THR A 188 -19.35 6.48 -0.16
N ALA A 189 -18.62 6.48 -1.27
CA ALA A 189 -18.86 5.56 -2.37
C ALA A 189 -18.71 4.12 -1.89
N PHE A 190 -17.68 3.80 -1.09
CA PHE A 190 -17.50 2.46 -0.56
C PHE A 190 -18.62 2.00 0.39
N VAL A 191 -19.12 2.89 1.25
CA VAL A 191 -20.22 2.56 2.18
C VAL A 191 -21.50 2.25 1.42
N TRP A 192 -21.82 3.05 0.40
CA TRP A 192 -23.08 2.99 -0.33
C TRP A 192 -23.01 2.20 -1.65
N ALA A 193 -21.82 1.69 -2.02
CA ALA A 193 -21.64 0.94 -3.26
C ALA A 193 -22.42 -0.38 -3.26
N PRO A 194 -23.22 -0.65 -4.30
CA PRO A 194 -23.75 -1.99 -4.52
C PRO A 194 -22.62 -2.97 -4.88
N PRO A 195 -22.86 -4.28 -4.80
CA PRO A 195 -21.92 -5.29 -5.28
C PRO A 195 -21.53 -5.09 -6.75
N SER A 196 -20.26 -5.34 -7.10
CA SER A 196 -19.72 -5.21 -8.46
C SER A 196 -20.13 -6.39 -9.35
N VAL A 197 -21.43 -6.52 -9.60
CA VAL A 197 -22.08 -7.66 -10.25
C VAL A 197 -23.08 -7.16 -11.29
N ALA A 198 -23.19 -7.84 -12.44
CA ALA A 198 -24.22 -7.58 -13.45
C ALA A 198 -25.04 -8.84 -13.76
N ILE A 199 -26.33 -8.66 -14.05
CA ILE A 199 -27.24 -9.74 -14.43
C ILE A 199 -27.45 -9.67 -15.93
N VAL A 200 -27.08 -10.73 -16.66
CA VAL A 200 -27.24 -10.81 -18.11
C VAL A 200 -28.13 -12.00 -18.46
N PRO A 201 -29.28 -11.78 -19.13
CA PRO A 201 -30.11 -12.87 -19.63
C PRO A 201 -29.39 -13.56 -20.78
N SER A 202 -29.19 -14.87 -20.69
CA SER A 202 -28.60 -15.68 -21.76
C SER A 202 -29.48 -16.89 -22.03
N GLN A 203 -30.20 -16.87 -23.16
CA GLN A 203 -30.99 -17.99 -23.71
C GLN A 203 -31.68 -18.87 -22.65
N GLY A 204 -32.60 -18.28 -21.88
CA GLY A 204 -33.40 -19.00 -20.87
C GLY A 204 -32.70 -19.26 -19.53
N ARG A 205 -31.45 -18.79 -19.34
CA ARG A 205 -30.74 -18.78 -18.05
C ARG A 205 -30.33 -17.37 -17.65
N ILE A 206 -30.43 -17.07 -16.36
CA ILE A 206 -29.95 -15.82 -15.78
C ILE A 206 -28.49 -16.05 -15.40
N THR A 207 -27.56 -15.36 -16.06
CA THR A 207 -26.13 -15.44 -15.73
C THR A 207 -25.72 -14.21 -14.92
N ILE A 208 -25.04 -14.45 -13.81
CA ILE A 208 -24.59 -13.40 -12.89
C ILE A 208 -23.08 -13.21 -13.11
N LEU A 209 -22.70 -12.08 -13.70
CA LEU A 209 -21.31 -11.69 -13.90
C LEU A 209 -20.70 -11.20 -12.58
N GLY A 210 -19.45 -11.57 -12.31
CA GLY A 210 -18.73 -11.10 -11.12
C GLY A 210 -19.00 -11.89 -9.84
N TYR A 211 -19.87 -12.91 -9.89
CA TYR A 211 -20.21 -13.75 -8.74
C TYR A 211 -18.98 -14.41 -8.09
N ALA A 212 -17.96 -14.77 -8.88
CA ALA A 212 -16.75 -15.44 -8.41
C ALA A 212 -15.88 -14.57 -7.48
N ASN A 213 -16.00 -13.24 -7.52
CA ASN A 213 -15.20 -12.32 -6.72
C ASN A 213 -16.06 -11.17 -6.15
N ALA A 214 -17.31 -11.47 -5.76
CA ALA A 214 -18.23 -10.44 -5.27
C ALA A 214 -17.68 -9.74 -4.02
N LEU A 215 -17.13 -10.50 -3.06
CA LEU A 215 -16.58 -9.95 -1.81
C LEU A 215 -15.30 -9.14 -2.05
N GLY A 216 -14.35 -9.71 -2.80
CA GLY A 216 -13.06 -9.07 -3.04
C GLY A 216 -13.14 -7.87 -3.98
N ALA A 217 -13.91 -7.94 -5.06
CA ALA A 217 -14.03 -6.86 -6.03
C ALA A 217 -14.67 -5.60 -5.44
N ARG A 218 -15.70 -5.76 -4.60
CA ARG A 218 -16.31 -4.62 -3.88
C ARG A 218 -15.34 -4.07 -2.84
N TYR A 219 -14.71 -4.93 -2.04
CA TYR A 219 -13.76 -4.49 -1.01
C TYR A 219 -12.57 -3.73 -1.60
N LEU A 220 -12.10 -4.09 -2.80
CA LEU A 220 -10.97 -3.45 -3.49
C LEU A 220 -11.14 -1.94 -3.73
N LEU A 221 -12.39 -1.44 -3.80
CA LEU A 221 -12.65 -0.01 -3.97
C LEU A 221 -12.11 0.84 -2.80
N LEU A 222 -12.06 0.28 -1.59
CA LEU A 222 -11.53 0.96 -0.41
C LEU A 222 -9.99 1.14 -0.49
N PRO A 223 -9.16 0.08 -0.67
CA PRO A 223 -7.72 0.24 -0.89
C PRO A 223 -7.36 1.14 -2.08
N VAL A 224 -8.13 1.11 -3.18
CA VAL A 224 -7.91 2.00 -4.33
C VAL A 224 -8.10 3.46 -3.95
N SER A 225 -9.11 3.77 -3.13
CA SER A 225 -9.35 5.13 -2.64
C SER A 225 -8.26 5.59 -1.66
N VAL A 226 -7.83 4.70 -0.76
CA VAL A 226 -6.70 4.94 0.16
C VAL A 226 -5.41 5.19 -0.61
N LEU A 227 -5.14 4.40 -1.66
CA LEU A 227 -3.98 4.60 -2.54
C LEU A 227 -3.97 5.99 -3.16
N GLY A 228 -5.11 6.50 -3.65
CA GLY A 228 -5.21 7.85 -4.20
C GLY A 228 -4.77 8.93 -3.21
N THR A 229 -5.20 8.82 -1.95
CA THR A 229 -4.76 9.71 -0.86
C THR A 229 -3.25 9.60 -0.62
N CYS A 230 -2.73 8.38 -0.49
CA CYS A 230 -1.31 8.15 -0.26
C CYS A 230 -0.45 8.71 -1.40
N LEU A 231 -0.84 8.49 -2.67
CA LEU A 231 -0.10 8.96 -3.85
C LEU A 231 0.00 10.49 -3.91
N LEU A 232 -1.04 11.22 -3.52
CA LEU A 232 -1.00 12.68 -3.43
C LEU A 232 -0.02 13.14 -2.34
N LEU A 233 -0.06 12.50 -1.17
CA LEU A 233 0.71 12.93 0.00
C LEU A 233 2.18 12.50 -0.05
N THR A 234 2.55 11.57 -0.93
CA THR A 234 3.94 11.15 -1.15
C THR A 234 4.57 11.84 -2.34
N LYS A 235 5.86 12.20 -2.24
CA LYS A 235 6.64 12.78 -3.34
C LYS A 235 6.66 11.86 -4.58
N PRO A 236 6.94 12.38 -5.78
CA PRO A 236 6.77 11.63 -7.04
C PRO A 236 7.48 10.26 -7.11
N MET A 237 8.69 10.13 -6.55
CA MET A 237 9.37 8.84 -6.43
C MET A 237 8.62 7.86 -5.52
N GLY A 238 8.14 8.33 -4.38
CA GLY A 238 7.31 7.55 -3.47
C GLY A 238 5.97 7.17 -4.11
N ALA A 239 5.37 8.05 -4.91
CA ALA A 239 4.16 7.75 -5.66
C ALA A 239 4.39 6.62 -6.68
N GLY A 240 5.54 6.63 -7.37
CA GLY A 240 5.97 5.51 -8.21
C GLY A 240 6.12 4.21 -7.41
N ALA A 241 6.77 4.27 -6.24
CA ALA A 241 6.93 3.11 -5.36
C ALA A 241 5.57 2.55 -4.87
N LEU A 242 4.65 3.40 -4.40
CA LEU A 242 3.31 2.97 -3.98
C LEU A 242 2.48 2.41 -5.14
N SER A 243 2.69 2.90 -6.36
CA SER A 243 2.05 2.33 -7.56
C SER A 243 2.54 0.90 -7.82
N LEU A 244 3.85 0.64 -7.65
CA LEU A 244 4.42 -0.71 -7.70
C LEU A 244 3.92 -1.56 -6.53
N MET A 245 3.76 -0.98 -5.34
CA MET A 245 3.19 -1.67 -4.18
C MET A 245 1.79 -2.17 -4.48
N MET A 246 0.91 -1.35 -5.06
CA MET A 246 -0.44 -1.78 -5.41
C MET A 246 -0.42 -2.97 -6.38
N TRP A 247 0.46 -2.94 -7.39
CA TRP A 247 0.63 -4.08 -8.28
C TRP A 247 1.11 -5.32 -7.52
N GLN A 248 2.10 -5.15 -6.65
CA GLN A 248 2.67 -6.25 -5.87
C GLN A 248 1.66 -6.85 -4.87
N LEU A 249 0.77 -6.04 -4.30
CA LEU A 249 -0.35 -6.49 -3.45
C LEU A 249 -1.35 -7.33 -4.24
N LEU A 250 -1.77 -6.86 -5.42
CA LEU A 250 -2.68 -7.64 -6.28
C LEU A 250 -2.04 -8.95 -6.75
N ALA A 251 -0.75 -8.93 -7.09
CA ALA A 251 0.01 -10.14 -7.42
C ALA A 251 0.10 -11.11 -6.23
N LEU A 252 0.27 -10.59 -5.00
CA LEU A 252 0.25 -11.42 -3.79
C LEU A 252 -1.10 -12.12 -3.62
N PHE A 253 -2.22 -11.41 -3.80
CA PHE A 253 -3.55 -12.01 -3.65
C PHE A 253 -3.81 -13.10 -4.70
N GLU A 254 -3.37 -12.89 -5.94
CA GLU A 254 -3.41 -13.93 -6.98
C GLU A 254 -2.55 -15.14 -6.62
N VAL A 255 -1.31 -14.93 -6.14
CA VAL A 255 -0.42 -16.02 -5.73
C VAL A 255 -1.01 -16.83 -4.57
N LEU A 256 -1.61 -16.17 -3.58
CA LEU A 256 -2.24 -16.83 -2.43
C LEU A 256 -3.50 -17.61 -2.85
N ASP A 257 -4.30 -17.07 -3.77
CA ASP A 257 -5.47 -17.76 -4.33
C ASP A 257 -5.07 -19.02 -5.10
N LEU A 258 -4.14 -18.88 -6.06
CA LEU A 258 -3.73 -19.97 -6.95
C LEU A 258 -2.98 -21.10 -6.24
N ASN A 259 -2.26 -20.79 -5.16
CA ASN A 259 -1.57 -21.80 -4.35
C ASN A 259 -2.42 -22.31 -3.17
N GLY A 260 -3.68 -21.88 -3.01
CA GLY A 260 -4.56 -22.33 -1.94
C GLY A 260 -4.14 -21.89 -0.53
N LEU A 261 -3.47 -20.73 -0.41
CA LEU A 261 -2.87 -20.23 0.84
C LEU A 261 -3.70 -19.13 1.53
N LYS A 262 -4.97 -18.91 1.14
CA LYS A 262 -5.81 -17.82 1.68
C LYS A 262 -6.04 -17.90 3.19
N THR A 263 -6.12 -19.11 3.74
CA THR A 263 -6.35 -19.35 5.18
C THR A 263 -5.05 -19.38 5.98
N GLU A 264 -3.90 -19.45 5.31
CA GLU A 264 -2.59 -19.58 5.92
C GLU A 264 -2.08 -18.25 6.48
N THR A 265 -1.23 -18.36 7.50
CA THR A 265 -0.64 -17.19 8.18
C THR A 265 0.39 -16.44 7.33
N ILE A 266 0.81 -16.99 6.19
CA ILE A 266 1.85 -16.40 5.34
C ILE A 266 1.38 -15.14 4.61
N GLY A 267 0.10 -15.08 4.20
CA GLY A 267 -0.45 -13.92 3.49
C GLY A 267 -0.36 -12.63 4.32
N PRO A 268 -0.91 -12.60 5.55
CA PRO A 268 -0.82 -11.43 6.42
C PRO A 268 0.63 -11.06 6.79
N VAL A 269 1.51 -12.04 7.02
CA VAL A 269 2.93 -11.76 7.31
C VAL A 269 3.63 -11.13 6.11
N MET A 270 3.41 -11.63 4.90
CA MET A 270 4.01 -11.06 3.69
C MET A 270 3.48 -9.65 3.41
N LEU A 271 2.21 -9.40 3.73
CA LEU A 271 1.62 -8.07 3.66
C LEU A 271 2.31 -7.06 4.59
N ALA A 272 2.63 -7.47 5.82
CA ALA A 272 3.38 -6.65 6.77
C ALA A 272 4.82 -6.40 6.30
N VAL A 273 5.48 -7.44 5.77
CA VAL A 273 6.82 -7.32 5.15
C VAL A 273 6.81 -6.31 3.99
N LEU A 274 5.78 -6.35 3.12
CA LEU A 274 5.62 -5.37 2.05
C LEU A 274 5.42 -3.95 2.59
N GLY A 275 4.57 -3.78 3.61
CA GLY A 275 4.36 -2.48 4.26
C GLY A 275 5.66 -1.87 4.77
N ASN A 276 6.48 -2.66 5.47
CA ASN A 276 7.79 -2.22 5.97
C ASN A 276 8.80 -1.98 4.84
N PHE A 277 8.80 -2.80 3.80
CA PHE A 277 9.69 -2.61 2.66
C PHE A 277 9.40 -1.28 1.96
N TYR A 278 8.12 -1.02 1.64
CA TYR A 278 7.72 0.18 0.93
C TYR A 278 7.83 1.45 1.77
N PHE A 279 7.79 1.37 3.10
CA PHE A 279 8.14 2.50 3.97
C PHE A 279 9.53 3.09 3.65
N PHE A 280 10.52 2.22 3.42
CA PHE A 280 11.84 2.67 2.99
C PHE A 280 11.84 3.18 1.54
N LYS A 281 11.00 2.59 0.67
CA LYS A 281 10.92 2.96 -0.75
C LYS A 281 10.13 4.23 -1.01
N THR A 282 9.32 4.69 -0.06
CA THR A 282 8.70 6.02 -0.07
C THR A 282 9.60 7.10 0.54
N GLY A 283 10.87 6.80 0.82
CA GLY A 283 11.86 7.79 1.23
C GLY A 283 11.87 8.09 2.72
N HIS A 284 11.32 7.20 3.55
CA HIS A 284 11.41 7.29 5.01
C HIS A 284 12.48 6.37 5.57
N GLN A 285 12.97 6.71 6.76
CA GLN A 285 13.91 5.92 7.53
C GLN A 285 13.43 5.87 8.97
N ALA A 286 13.91 4.89 9.73
CA ALA A 286 13.59 4.78 11.15
C ALA A 286 14.41 5.77 12.00
N ILE A 287 14.41 7.05 11.62
CA ILE A 287 15.07 8.18 12.30
C ILE A 287 14.20 9.43 12.18
N LEU A 288 14.16 10.25 13.23
CA LEU A 288 13.30 11.44 13.31
C LEU A 288 13.63 12.50 12.26
N SER A 289 14.89 12.60 11.83
CA SER A 289 15.33 13.55 10.81
C SER A 289 14.84 13.23 9.40
N SER A 290 14.33 12.02 9.15
CA SER A 290 13.81 11.61 7.85
C SER A 290 12.32 11.92 7.65
N ILE A 291 11.64 12.42 8.67
CA ILE A 291 10.22 12.79 8.60
C ILE A 291 10.08 13.97 7.63
N GLN A 292 9.21 13.81 6.64
CA GLN A 292 8.94 14.80 5.61
C GLN A 292 7.91 15.83 6.11
N TRP A 293 8.36 16.77 6.94
CA TRP A 293 7.49 17.81 7.51
C TRP A 293 6.87 18.75 6.47
N ASP A 294 7.49 18.84 5.29
CA ASP A 294 6.97 19.60 4.15
C ASP A 294 5.67 19.02 3.59
N ALA A 295 5.35 17.75 3.85
CA ALA A 295 4.09 17.12 3.45
C ALA A 295 2.85 17.83 4.01
N VAL A 296 2.97 18.53 5.15
CA VAL A 296 1.90 19.35 5.74
C VAL A 296 1.39 20.39 4.74
N PHE A 297 2.30 20.97 3.96
CA PHE A 297 1.99 22.07 3.06
C PHE A 297 1.42 21.63 1.72
N ILE A 298 1.23 20.31 1.51
CA ILE A 298 0.54 19.77 0.34
C ILE A 298 -0.92 20.27 0.33
N PRO A 299 -1.75 19.99 1.36
CA PRO A 299 -3.11 20.51 1.41
C PRO A 299 -3.31 21.74 2.32
N LEU A 300 -2.30 22.19 3.07
CA LEU A 300 -2.45 23.28 4.05
C LEU A 300 -1.54 24.48 3.75
N PHE A 301 -2.07 25.69 3.95
CA PHE A 301 -1.26 26.92 3.88
C PHE A 301 -0.39 27.16 5.12
N ALA A 302 -0.83 26.65 6.26
CA ALA A 302 -0.18 26.81 7.55
C ALA A 302 -0.42 25.56 8.41
N VAL A 303 0.46 25.32 9.39
CA VAL A 303 0.30 24.22 10.35
C VAL A 303 -0.97 24.44 11.17
N ARG A 304 -1.95 23.55 11.00
CA ARG A 304 -3.22 23.59 11.74
C ARG A 304 -3.51 22.22 12.34
N TYR A 305 -3.75 22.19 13.64
CA TYR A 305 -4.19 20.98 14.34
C TYR A 305 -5.71 20.79 14.17
N PRO A 306 -6.21 19.54 14.05
CA PRO A 306 -5.47 18.28 14.07
C PRO A 306 -4.94 17.83 12.69
N TRP A 307 -5.14 18.60 11.63
CA TRP A 307 -4.87 18.18 10.24
C TRP A 307 -3.39 17.96 9.91
N ALA A 308 -2.51 18.85 10.36
CA ALA A 308 -1.09 18.77 10.06
C ALA A 308 -0.44 17.43 10.48
N PRO A 309 -0.57 16.96 11.75
CA PRO A 309 0.01 15.67 12.14
C PRO A 309 -0.65 14.48 11.42
N LEU A 310 -1.95 14.56 11.08
CA LEU A 310 -2.61 13.50 10.31
C LEU A 310 -2.03 13.37 8.91
N VAL A 311 -1.76 14.49 8.23
CA VAL A 311 -1.13 14.50 6.90
C VAL A 311 0.29 13.95 6.96
N VAL A 312 1.09 14.33 7.97
CA VAL A 312 2.45 13.80 8.14
C VAL A 312 2.43 12.31 8.45
N ALA A 313 1.51 11.84 9.29
CA ALA A 313 1.36 10.41 9.58
C ALA A 313 0.94 9.63 8.31
N ALA A 314 0.01 10.18 7.52
CA ALA A 314 -0.44 9.58 6.27
C ALA A 314 0.68 9.51 5.21
N ASN A 315 1.54 10.52 5.13
CA ASN A 315 2.75 10.50 4.30
C ASN A 315 3.77 9.46 4.83
N THR A 316 4.12 9.54 6.11
CA THR A 316 5.17 8.72 6.73
C THR A 316 4.85 7.22 6.69
N PHE A 317 3.60 6.86 6.96
CA PHE A 317 3.15 5.46 7.03
C PHE A 317 2.29 5.06 5.82
N ALA A 318 2.41 5.76 4.69
CA ALA A 318 1.59 5.55 3.50
C ALA A 318 1.54 4.08 3.04
N ALA A 319 2.70 3.41 3.07
CA ALA A 319 2.84 2.01 2.69
C ALA A 319 2.09 1.08 3.66
N GLN A 320 2.27 1.26 4.97
CA GLN A 320 1.61 0.42 5.97
C GLN A 320 0.10 0.68 6.05
N ILE A 321 -0.34 1.93 5.82
CA ILE A 321 -1.76 2.28 5.68
C ILE A 321 -2.39 1.55 4.49
N LEU A 322 -1.70 1.52 3.34
CA LEU A 322 -2.17 0.79 2.17
C LEU A 322 -2.19 -0.73 2.41
N ALA A 323 -1.18 -1.27 3.09
CA ALA A 323 -1.10 -2.67 3.46
C ALA A 323 -2.28 -3.09 4.35
N ILE A 324 -2.53 -2.39 5.47
CA ILE A 324 -3.62 -2.73 6.39
C ILE A 324 -5.01 -2.51 5.76
N ALA A 325 -5.18 -1.49 4.92
CA ALA A 325 -6.41 -1.31 4.16
C ALA A 325 -6.68 -2.49 3.22
N SER A 326 -5.63 -3.07 2.64
CA SER A 326 -5.71 -4.21 1.70
C SER A 326 -5.78 -5.57 2.39
N LEU A 327 -5.58 -5.65 3.70
CA LEU A 327 -5.51 -6.90 4.45
C LEU A 327 -6.72 -7.83 4.24
N PRO A 328 -7.99 -7.37 4.23
CA PRO A 328 -9.11 -8.29 4.03
C PRO A 328 -9.12 -8.97 2.66
N LEU A 329 -8.47 -8.37 1.64
CA LEU A 329 -8.34 -9.01 0.34
C LEU A 329 -7.53 -10.31 0.41
N VAL A 330 -6.65 -10.49 1.39
CA VAL A 330 -5.96 -11.79 1.61
C VAL A 330 -6.95 -12.94 1.75
N ALA A 331 -8.08 -12.70 2.44
CA ALA A 331 -9.12 -13.70 2.65
C ALA A 331 -10.26 -13.61 1.61
N LEU A 332 -10.56 -12.40 1.12
CA LEU A 332 -11.75 -12.12 0.29
C LEU A 332 -11.49 -12.13 -1.22
N TRP A 333 -10.22 -12.21 -1.66
CA TRP A 333 -9.88 -12.23 -3.08
C TRP A 333 -10.46 -13.47 -3.79
N LYS A 334 -11.18 -13.26 -4.89
CA LYS A 334 -11.92 -14.30 -5.64
C LYS A 334 -12.81 -15.17 -4.74
N VAL A 335 -13.56 -14.52 -3.86
CA VAL A 335 -14.56 -15.18 -3.02
C VAL A 335 -15.97 -14.69 -3.41
N GLY A 336 -16.88 -15.65 -3.57
CA GLY A 336 -18.28 -15.40 -3.87
C GLY A 336 -19.09 -14.91 -2.66
N PRO A 337 -20.35 -14.47 -2.88
CA PRO A 337 -21.12 -13.73 -1.88
C PRO A 337 -21.58 -14.57 -0.68
N LYS A 338 -21.71 -15.89 -0.81
CA LYS A 338 -22.24 -16.79 0.24
C LYS A 338 -21.16 -17.45 1.12
N GLN A 339 -19.99 -16.81 1.27
CA GLN A 339 -18.93 -17.36 2.12
C GLN A 339 -19.29 -17.24 3.61
N ARG A 340 -19.26 -18.36 4.34
CA ARG A 340 -19.41 -18.37 5.81
C ARG A 340 -18.11 -17.94 6.49
N GLY A 341 -18.23 -17.33 7.68
CA GLY A 341 -17.06 -16.99 8.53
C GLY A 341 -16.16 -15.88 7.98
N VAL A 342 -16.67 -14.97 7.14
CA VAL A 342 -15.90 -13.84 6.59
C VAL A 342 -15.25 -12.99 7.68
N LEU A 343 -16.02 -12.66 8.74
CA LEU A 343 -15.48 -11.85 9.84
C LEU A 343 -14.39 -12.60 10.62
N GLU A 344 -14.58 -13.89 10.87
CA GLU A 344 -13.62 -14.73 11.61
C GLU A 344 -12.30 -14.89 10.84
N THR A 345 -12.40 -15.20 9.54
CA THR A 345 -11.21 -15.36 8.68
C THR A 345 -10.40 -14.07 8.56
N VAL A 346 -11.08 -12.93 8.41
CA VAL A 346 -10.41 -11.62 8.35
C VAL A 346 -9.87 -11.18 9.71
N SER A 347 -10.59 -11.42 10.82
CA SER A 347 -10.10 -11.07 12.16
C SER A 347 -8.88 -11.91 12.54
N ARG A 348 -8.83 -13.19 12.15
CA ARG A 348 -7.64 -14.04 12.30
C ARG A 348 -6.47 -13.50 11.47
N ALA A 349 -6.70 -13.10 10.23
CA ALA A 349 -5.68 -12.47 9.39
C ALA A 349 -5.14 -11.17 10.01
N LEU A 350 -6.02 -10.34 10.58
CA LEU A 350 -5.66 -9.12 11.30
C LEU A 350 -4.85 -9.42 12.57
N ALA A 351 -5.24 -10.42 13.35
CA ALA A 351 -4.48 -10.84 14.53
C ALA A 351 -3.06 -11.27 14.15
N VAL A 352 -2.87 -12.03 13.07
CA VAL A 352 -1.54 -12.43 12.58
C VAL A 352 -0.73 -11.23 12.09
N TYR A 353 -1.36 -10.30 11.36
CA TYR A 353 -0.74 -9.08 10.88
C TYR A 353 -0.25 -8.19 12.05
N LEU A 354 -1.11 -7.96 13.05
CA LEU A 354 -0.74 -7.18 14.25
C LEU A 354 0.29 -7.90 15.11
N ALA A 355 0.21 -9.24 15.23
CA ALA A 355 1.20 -10.03 15.94
C ALA A 355 2.60 -9.88 15.33
N TYR A 356 2.74 -9.78 14.01
CA TYR A 356 4.02 -9.50 13.36
C TYR A 356 4.63 -8.18 13.86
N TYR A 357 3.85 -7.09 13.85
CA TYR A 357 4.30 -5.79 14.32
C TYR A 357 4.52 -5.75 15.84
N ALA A 358 3.73 -6.51 16.62
CA ALA A 358 3.93 -6.63 18.05
C ALA A 358 5.25 -7.33 18.40
N VAL A 359 5.61 -8.40 17.67
CA VAL A 359 6.91 -9.06 17.83
C VAL A 359 8.05 -8.13 17.43
N GLU A 360 7.89 -7.35 16.36
CA GLU A 360 8.87 -6.35 15.93
C GLU A 360 9.07 -5.25 16.99
N ALA A 361 7.99 -4.70 17.53
CA ALA A 361 8.02 -3.70 18.60
C ALA A 361 8.63 -4.25 19.89
N LEU A 362 8.28 -5.48 20.28
CA LEU A 362 8.85 -6.17 21.44
C LEU A 362 10.36 -6.40 21.27
N ALA A 363 10.77 -6.88 20.09
CA ALA A 363 12.17 -7.16 19.79
C ALA A 363 13.01 -5.87 19.79
N THR A 364 12.55 -4.81 19.12
CA THR A 364 13.24 -3.52 19.10
C THR A 364 13.29 -2.87 20.49
N MET A 365 12.22 -2.99 21.30
CA MET A 365 12.22 -2.55 22.69
C MET A 365 13.24 -3.31 23.54
N ALA A 366 13.25 -4.64 23.45
CA ALA A 366 14.18 -5.50 24.19
C ALA A 366 15.64 -5.21 23.79
N CYS A 367 15.91 -5.06 22.50
CA CYS A 367 17.24 -4.69 21.99
C CYS A 367 17.67 -3.29 22.45
N ALA A 368 16.79 -2.29 22.41
CA ALA A 368 17.10 -0.94 22.91
C ALA A 368 17.39 -0.94 24.42
N GLY A 369 16.64 -1.73 25.21
CA GLY A 369 16.89 -1.89 26.65
C GLY A 369 18.18 -2.64 26.97
N TRP A 370 18.46 -3.72 26.24
CA TRP A 370 19.68 -4.52 26.40
C TRP A 370 20.93 -3.75 26.01
N LEU A 371 20.89 -3.06 24.86
CA LEU A 371 21.99 -2.29 24.28
C LEU A 371 22.07 -0.85 24.83
N ARG A 372 21.54 -0.58 26.03
CA ARG A 372 21.50 0.75 26.65
C ARG A 372 22.86 1.44 26.86
N ARG A 373 23.97 0.69 26.79
CA ARG A 373 25.36 1.21 26.87
C ARG A 373 26.09 1.20 25.52
N HIS A 374 25.42 0.78 24.45
CA HIS A 374 26.01 0.67 23.12
C HIS A 374 26.07 2.06 22.44
N LEU A 375 27.18 2.35 21.75
CA LEU A 375 27.44 3.65 21.11
C LEU A 375 26.32 4.09 20.14
N MET A 376 25.73 3.12 19.42
CA MET A 376 24.69 3.37 18.41
C MET A 376 23.24 3.42 18.98
N LEU A 377 23.05 3.42 20.30
CA LEU A 377 21.72 3.39 20.92
C LEU A 377 20.78 4.47 20.36
N TYR A 378 21.14 5.74 20.52
CA TYR A 378 20.29 6.87 20.10
C TYR A 378 20.30 7.12 18.59
N ARG A 379 21.24 6.52 17.86
CA ARG A 379 21.38 6.69 16.42
C ARG A 379 20.61 5.63 15.63
N VAL A 380 20.51 4.41 16.16
CA VAL A 380 19.95 3.25 15.45
C VAL A 380 18.81 2.61 16.25
N PHE A 381 19.06 2.16 17.49
CA PHE A 381 18.12 1.31 18.22
C PHE A 381 16.91 2.06 18.79
N SER A 382 17.12 3.19 19.49
CA SER A 382 16.02 3.96 20.09
C SER A 382 15.08 4.54 19.04
N PRO A 383 15.56 5.18 17.95
CA PRO A 383 14.67 5.64 16.88
C PRO A 383 13.87 4.49 16.26
N ARG A 384 14.50 3.33 16.03
CA ARG A 384 13.80 2.16 15.49
C ARG A 384 12.70 1.64 16.42
N PHE A 385 12.99 1.54 17.71
CA PHE A 385 12.00 1.19 18.74
C PHE A 385 10.83 2.19 18.76
N MET A 386 11.10 3.49 18.76
CA MET A 386 10.05 4.53 18.74
C MET A 386 9.15 4.39 17.51
N THR A 387 9.75 4.16 16.33
CA THR A 387 8.97 3.94 15.10
C THR A 387 8.14 2.66 15.15
N ALA A 388 8.68 1.57 15.70
CA ALA A 388 7.95 0.31 15.84
C ALA A 388 6.76 0.46 16.80
N GLY A 389 6.95 1.12 17.93
CA GLY A 389 5.88 1.39 18.91
C GLY A 389 4.77 2.29 18.35
N LEU A 390 5.14 3.39 17.69
CA LEU A 390 4.18 4.27 17.02
C LEU A 390 3.43 3.55 15.89
N LEU A 391 4.14 2.74 15.11
CA LEU A 391 3.56 1.99 14.01
C LEU A 391 2.56 0.94 14.51
N LEU A 392 2.88 0.20 15.58
CA LEU A 392 1.96 -0.76 16.18
C LEU A 392 0.65 -0.09 16.63
N LEU A 393 0.75 1.01 17.39
CA LEU A 393 -0.43 1.76 17.85
C LEU A 393 -1.27 2.28 16.69
N LEU A 394 -0.61 2.81 15.65
CA LEU A 394 -1.29 3.28 14.44
C LEU A 394 -2.02 2.13 13.73
N LEU A 395 -1.38 0.97 13.60
CA LEU A 395 -1.97 -0.19 12.94
C LEU A 395 -3.10 -0.82 13.75
N ASP A 396 -3.05 -0.80 15.09
CA ASP A 396 -4.16 -1.22 15.94
C ASP A 396 -5.40 -0.35 15.67
N VAL A 397 -5.22 0.98 15.65
CA VAL A 397 -6.31 1.93 15.38
C VAL A 397 -6.85 1.76 13.95
N LEU A 398 -5.97 1.67 12.94
CA LEU A 398 -6.39 1.51 11.55
C LEU A 398 -7.01 0.14 11.26
N GLY A 399 -6.56 -0.92 11.94
CA GLY A 399 -7.17 -2.24 11.84
C GLY A 399 -8.63 -2.22 12.29
N ILE A 400 -8.92 -1.49 13.37
CA ILE A 400 -10.30 -1.31 13.82
C ILE A 400 -11.07 -0.40 12.84
N LEU A 401 -10.52 0.78 12.53
CA LEU A 401 -11.24 1.84 11.81
C LEU A 401 -11.37 1.65 10.30
N ILE A 402 -10.46 0.93 9.65
CA ILE A 402 -10.47 0.68 8.20
C ILE A 402 -10.81 -0.77 7.91
N THR A 403 -10.07 -1.72 8.51
CA THR A 403 -10.20 -3.15 8.16
C THR A 403 -11.54 -3.71 8.65
N LEU A 404 -11.85 -3.61 9.94
CA LEU A 404 -13.07 -4.22 10.51
C LEU A 404 -14.36 -3.50 10.08
N THR A 405 -14.37 -2.17 10.09
CA THR A 405 -15.48 -1.37 9.56
C THR A 405 -15.69 -1.58 8.06
N GLY A 406 -14.59 -1.72 7.31
CA GLY A 406 -14.59 -1.98 5.88
C GLY A 406 -15.22 -3.34 5.57
N VAL A 407 -14.81 -4.38 6.30
CA VAL A 407 -15.37 -5.74 6.17
C VAL A 407 -16.84 -5.77 6.58
N ARG A 408 -17.22 -5.10 7.66
CA ARG A 408 -18.62 -4.98 8.08
C ARG A 408 -19.47 -4.36 6.96
N SER A 409 -19.05 -3.22 6.43
CA SER A 409 -19.77 -2.52 5.36
C SER A 409 -19.84 -3.38 4.09
N ASN A 410 -18.78 -4.13 3.78
CA ASN A 410 -18.74 -5.03 2.64
C ASN A 410 -19.68 -6.22 2.76
N SER A 411 -19.68 -6.87 3.92
CA SER A 411 -20.55 -8.01 4.19
C SER A 411 -22.02 -7.60 4.20
N LEU A 412 -22.36 -6.43 4.77
CA LEU A 412 -23.74 -5.92 4.79
C LEU A 412 -24.27 -5.64 3.38
N ALA A 413 -23.52 -4.88 2.57
CA ALA A 413 -23.97 -4.55 1.22
C ALA A 413 -24.11 -5.79 0.30
N ILE A 414 -23.33 -6.85 0.56
CA ILE A 414 -23.44 -8.11 -0.18
C ILE A 414 -24.60 -8.96 0.33
N SER A 415 -24.82 -9.02 1.64
CA SER A 415 -25.93 -9.78 2.23
C SER A 415 -27.29 -9.14 1.95
N GLU A 416 -27.36 -7.82 1.78
CA GLU A 416 -28.57 -7.12 1.33
C GLU A 416 -29.05 -7.60 -0.06
N VAL A 417 -28.12 -7.97 -0.95
CA VAL A 417 -28.45 -8.42 -2.31
C VAL A 417 -28.59 -9.94 -2.42
N PHE A 418 -27.71 -10.70 -1.76
CA PHE A 418 -27.62 -12.16 -1.92
C PHE A 418 -28.18 -12.97 -0.75
N GLY A 419 -28.62 -12.29 0.31
CA GLY A 419 -28.95 -12.91 1.61
C GLY A 419 -27.70 -13.26 2.42
N TRP A 420 -27.90 -13.54 3.71
CA TRP A 420 -26.84 -14.10 4.54
C TRP A 420 -26.53 -15.54 4.12
N ALA A 421 -25.28 -15.96 4.30
CA ALA A 421 -24.91 -17.35 4.16
C ALA A 421 -25.58 -18.15 5.28
N GLU A 422 -26.68 -18.83 4.96
CA GLU A 422 -27.27 -19.90 5.79
C GLU A 422 -26.21 -20.94 6.14
#